data_AF-A0A7K0FIV0-F1
#
_entry.id   AF-A0A7K0FIV0-F1
#
_cell.length_a   1.000
_cell.length_b   1.000
_cell.length_c   1.000
_cell.angle_alpha   90.00
_cell.angle_beta   90.00
_cell.angle_gamma   90.00
#
_symmetry.space_group_name_H-M   'P 1'
#
loop_
_entity.id
_entity.type
_entity.pdbx_description
1 polymer ?
#
loop_
_entity_poly.entity_id
_entity_poly.type
_entity_poly.pdbx_seq_one_letter_code
_entity_poly.pdbx_strand_id
1 'polypeptide(L)'
;MEKAIKLQVRKELNSQQQFDIIKLKGSLISNGYTEIIHIDDKDEEFHINYFETAPEHTNEVQDFIKAFINKAELTDSVTIFK
;
A
#
# COMPACT_ATOMS: atom_id res chain seq x y z
N MET A 1 9.67 -9.71 12.64
CA MET A 1 8.42 -9.08 12.16
C MET A 1 8.14 -9.57 10.74
N GLU A 2 7.81 -10.85 10.55
CA GLU A 2 7.83 -11.51 9.23
C GLU A 2 6.52 -11.43 8.43
N LYS A 3 5.47 -10.74 8.90
CA LYS A 3 4.13 -10.78 8.30
C LYS A 3 3.54 -9.44 7.87
N ALA A 4 4.34 -8.37 7.85
CA ALA A 4 3.85 -7.07 7.42
C ALA A 4 3.81 -7.00 5.88
N ILE A 5 2.68 -6.58 5.33
CA ILE A 5 2.58 -6.22 3.91
C ILE A 5 3.36 -4.91 3.72
N LYS A 6 4.25 -4.87 2.73
CA LYS A 6 5.07 -3.69 2.44
C LYS A 6 4.56 -3.04 1.16
N LEU A 7 4.11 -1.79 1.24
CA LEU A 7 3.77 -0.99 0.07
C LEU A 7 4.87 0.02 -0.20
N GLN A 8 5.58 -0.19 -1.30
CA GLN A 8 6.49 0.80 -1.85
C GLN A 8 5.66 1.87 -2.56
N VAL A 9 5.87 3.13 -2.19
CA VAL A 9 5.13 4.26 -2.72
C VAL A 9 6.12 5.34 -3.15
N ARG A 10 5.95 5.86 -4.36
CA ARG A 10 6.78 6.94 -4.91
C ARG A 10 6.58 8.22 -4.09
N LYS A 11 7.65 8.97 -3.85
CA LYS A 11 7.61 10.25 -3.13
C LYS A 11 7.04 11.36 -4.02
N GLU A 12 7.43 11.40 -5.28
CA GLU A 12 6.89 12.33 -6.27
C GLU A 12 5.62 11.76 -6.90
N LEU A 13 4.49 12.38 -6.58
CA LEU A 13 3.16 11.98 -6.99
C LEU A 13 2.38 13.21 -7.42
N ASN A 14 1.64 13.12 -8.52
CA ASN A 14 0.68 14.16 -8.89
C ASN A 14 -0.54 14.13 -7.94
N SER A 15 -1.36 15.18 -7.96
CA SER A 15 -2.51 15.32 -7.05
C SER A 15 -3.51 14.15 -7.13
N GLN A 16 -3.72 13.59 -8.33
CA GLN A 16 -4.62 12.46 -8.53
C GLN A 16 -4.04 11.20 -7.89
N GLN A 17 -2.76 10.91 -8.13
CA GLN A 17 -2.06 9.76 -7.54
C GLN A 17 -2.03 9.85 -6.01
N GLN A 18 -1.77 11.05 -5.45
CA GLN A 18 -1.82 11.27 -4.00
C GLN A 18 -3.20 10.95 -3.43
N PHE A 19 -4.26 11.45 -4.08
CA PHE A 19 -5.64 11.19 -3.66
C PHE A 19 -5.97 9.69 -3.70
N ASP A 20 -5.60 9.00 -4.78
CA ASP A 20 -5.88 7.57 -4.94
C ASP A 20 -5.08 6.71 -3.95
N ILE A 21 -3.85 7.11 -3.62
CA ILE A 21 -3.05 6.47 -2.58
C ILE A 21 -3.70 6.66 -1.20
N ILE A 22 -4.15 7.87 -0.87
CA ILE A 22 -4.88 8.13 0.38
C ILE A 22 -6.14 7.24 0.43
N LYS A 23 -6.86 7.12 -0.69
CA LYS A 23 -8.05 6.27 -0.78
C LYS A 23 -7.73 4.79 -0.65
N LEU A 24 -6.62 4.31 -1.21
CA LEU A 24 -6.15 2.94 -1.03
C LEU A 24 -5.88 2.67 0.45
N LYS A 25 -5.07 3.51 1.11
CA LYS A 25 -4.74 3.37 2.53
C LYS A 25 -6.00 3.43 3.41
N GLY A 26 -6.89 4.38 3.14
CA GLY A 26 -8.16 4.52 3.84
C GLY A 26 -9.06 3.30 3.67
N SER A 27 -9.14 2.76 2.45
CA SER A 27 -9.95 1.56 2.16
C SER A 27 -9.40 0.33 2.89
N LEU A 28 -8.08 0.17 2.92
CA LEU A 28 -7.43 -0.92 3.65
C LEU A 28 -7.76 -0.90 5.16
N ILE A 29 -7.73 0.28 5.77
CA ILE A 29 -8.07 0.45 7.19
C ILE A 29 -9.58 0.27 7.41
N SER A 30 -10.42 0.90 6.60
CA SER A 30 -11.88 0.89 6.80
C SER A 30 -12.52 -0.47 6.60
N ASN A 31 -11.96 -1.32 5.74
CA ASN A 31 -12.45 -2.68 5.54
C ASN A 31 -11.91 -3.67 6.60
N GLY A 32 -11.16 -3.19 7.59
CA GLY A 32 -10.54 -4.05 8.61
C GLY A 32 -9.47 -4.97 8.05
N TYR A 33 -8.99 -4.70 6.84
CA TYR A 33 -7.99 -5.52 6.17
C TYR A 33 -6.62 -5.34 6.83
N THR A 34 -6.26 -4.13 7.24
CA THR A 34 -4.93 -3.86 7.82
C THR A 34 -4.81 -2.52 8.54
N GLU A 35 -3.83 -2.40 9.43
CA GLU A 35 -3.39 -1.15 10.08
C GLU A 35 -2.01 -0.71 9.59
N ILE A 36 -1.78 0.61 9.47
CA ILE A 36 -0.43 1.16 9.19
C ILE A 36 0.38 1.14 10.48
N ILE A 37 1.50 0.43 10.48
CA ILE A 37 2.38 0.30 11.65
C ILE A 37 3.53 1.30 11.58
N HIS A 38 4.15 1.41 10.40
CA HIS A 38 5.38 2.16 10.22
C HIS A 38 5.51 2.66 8.79
N ILE A 39 6.20 3.79 8.64
CA ILE A 39 6.64 4.31 7.35
C ILE A 39 8.15 4.44 7.43
N ASP A 40 8.84 3.82 6.48
CA ASP A 40 10.29 3.83 6.37
C ASP A 40 10.70 4.56 5.09
N ASP A 41 11.78 5.33 5.18
CA ASP A 41 12.36 6.02 4.04
C ASP A 41 13.28 5.04 3.32
N LYS A 42 12.90 4.62 2.12
CA LYS A 42 13.64 3.58 1.40
C LYS A 42 14.88 4.16 0.72
N ASP A 43 14.63 5.18 -0.10
CA ASP A 43 15.60 5.85 -0.95
C ASP A 43 15.04 7.21 -1.40
N GLU A 44 15.76 7.95 -2.27
CA GLU A 44 15.34 9.28 -2.74
C GLU A 44 14.00 9.27 -3.49
N GLU A 45 13.60 8.14 -4.07
CA GLU A 45 12.43 8.04 -4.94
C GLU A 45 11.22 7.42 -4.21
N PHE A 46 11.45 6.57 -3.21
CA PHE A 46 10.38 5.77 -2.59
C PHE A 46 10.42 5.79 -1.05
N HIS A 47 9.23 5.59 -0.47
CA HIS A 47 9.06 5.21 0.93
C HIS A 47 8.31 3.87 1.02
N ILE A 48 8.48 3.13 2.11
CA ILE A 48 7.74 1.90 2.40
C ILE A 48 6.70 2.17 3.48
N ASN A 49 5.46 1.79 3.24
CA ASN A 49 4.42 1.73 4.24
C ASN A 49 4.25 0.27 4.68
N TYR A 50 4.37 0.01 5.98
CA TYR A 50 4.21 -1.31 6.58
C TYR A 50 2.80 -1.45 7.14
N PHE A 51 2.17 -2.57 6.77
CA PHE A 51 0.78 -2.88 7.05
C PHE A 51 0.69 -4.20 7.82
N GLU A 52 0.01 -4.22 8.97
CA GLU A 52 -0.26 -5.47 9.70
C GLU A 52 -1.63 -6.01 9.33
N THR A 53 -1.71 -7.30 9.00
CA THR A 53 -2.97 -8.00 8.78
C THR A 53 -2.89 -9.38 9.39
N ALA A 54 -4.05 -9.97 9.70
CA ALA A 54 -4.09 -11.35 10.13
C ALA A 54 -3.58 -12.27 9.00
N PRO A 55 -2.82 -13.34 9.33
CA PRO A 55 -2.24 -14.23 8.32
C PRO A 55 -3.26 -14.78 7.31
N GLU A 56 -4.48 -15.07 7.78
CA GLU A 56 -5.62 -15.55 6.99
C GLU A 56 -6.09 -14.56 5.92
N HIS A 57 -5.93 -13.26 6.14
CA HIS A 57 -6.34 -12.21 5.20
C HIS A 57 -5.21 -11.78 4.27
N THR A 58 -3.97 -12.24 4.47
CA THR A 58 -2.80 -11.75 3.71
C THR A 58 -3.00 -11.83 2.19
N ASN A 59 -3.52 -12.96 1.69
CA ASN A 59 -3.77 -13.13 0.25
C ASN A 59 -4.89 -12.20 -0.25
N GLU A 60 -5.99 -12.12 0.49
CA GLU A 60 -7.12 -11.24 0.19
C GLU A 60 -6.70 -9.77 0.12
N VAL A 61 -5.93 -9.31 1.10
CA VAL A 61 -5.42 -7.94 1.15
C VAL A 61 -4.47 -7.66 -0.02
N GLN A 62 -3.57 -8.59 -0.34
CA GLN A 62 -2.68 -8.43 -1.49
C GLN A 62 -3.45 -8.35 -2.81
N ASP A 63 -4.49 -9.16 -2.99
CA ASP A 63 -5.28 -9.15 -4.21
C ASP A 63 -6.16 -7.91 -4.32
N PHE A 64 -6.72 -7.44 -3.20
CA PHE A 64 -7.39 -6.14 -3.13
C PHE A 64 -6.46 -5.01 -3.56
N ILE A 65 -5.24 -4.96 -3.03
CA ILE A 65 -4.24 -3.95 -3.36
C ILE A 65 -3.89 -3.99 -4.85
N LYS A 66 -3.60 -5.17 -5.40
CA LYS A 66 -3.29 -5.33 -6.84
C LYS A 66 -4.46 -4.86 -7.70
N ALA A 67 -5.68 -5.24 -7.35
CA ALA A 67 -6.88 -4.84 -8.09
C ALA A 67 -7.07 -3.33 -8.05
N PHE A 68 -6.85 -2.70 -6.90
CA PHE A 68 -6.95 -1.25 -6.74
C PHE A 68 -5.88 -0.53 -7.55
N ILE A 69 -4.60 -0.94 -7.45
CA ILE A 69 -3.48 -0.33 -8.19
C ILE A 69 -3.73 -0.36 -9.69
N ASN A 70 -4.17 -1.51 -10.22
CA ASN A 70 -4.49 -1.63 -11.64
C ASN A 70 -5.66 -0.74 -12.05
N LYS A 71 -6.73 -0.69 -11.24
CA LYS A 71 -7.92 0.11 -11.54
C LYS A 71 -7.64 1.62 -11.49
N ALA A 72 -6.77 2.06 -10.59
CA ALA A 72 -6.40 3.46 -10.40
C ALA A 72 -5.17 3.89 -11.23
N GLU A 73 -4.66 3.02 -12.10
CA GLU A 73 -3.46 3.26 -12.93
C GLU A 73 -2.24 3.71 -12.11
N LEU A 74 -2.08 3.13 -10.91
CA LEU A 74 -1.00 3.46 -9.96
C LEU A 74 0.24 2.56 -10.13
N THR A 75 0.31 1.74 -11.17
CA THR A 75 1.36 0.72 -11.35
C THR A 75 2.79 1.29 -11.32
N ASP A 76 2.97 2.54 -11.72
CA ASP A 76 4.28 3.22 -11.71
C ASP A 76 4.56 3.99 -10.40
N SER A 77 3.57 4.05 -9.51
CA SER A 77 3.60 4.87 -8.29
C SER A 77 3.54 4.05 -7.01
N VAL A 78 2.90 2.88 -7.04
CA VAL A 78 2.71 2.00 -5.89
C VAL A 78 2.88 0.55 -6.30
N THR A 79 3.65 -0.20 -5.52
CA THR A 79 3.79 -1.65 -5.70
C THR A 79 3.87 -2.38 -4.36
N ILE A 80 3.46 -3.64 -4.35
CA ILE A 80 3.71 -4.54 -3.21
C ILE A 80 5.18 -4.96 -3.27
N PHE A 81 5.94 -4.61 -2.23
CA PHE A 81 7.36 -4.91 -2.10
C PHE A 81 7.57 -6.27 -1.40
N LYS A 82 8.51 -7.08 -1.90
CA LYS A 82 8.86 -8.40 -1.32
C LYS A 82 9.91 -8.22 -0.22
#